data_AF-A0A940MNQ5-F1
#
_entry.id   AF-A0A940MNQ5-F1
#
_cell.length_a   1.000
_cell.length_b   1.000
_cell.length_c   1.000
_cell.angle_alpha   90.00
_cell.angle_beta   90.00
_cell.angle_gamma   90.00
#
_symmetry.space_group_name_H-M   'P 1'
#
loop_
_entity.id
_entity.type
_entity.pdbx_description
1 polymer ?
#
loop_
_entity_poly.entity_id
_entity_poly.type
_entity_poly.pdbx_seq_one_letter_code
_entity_poly.pdbx_strand_id
1 'polypeptide(L)'
;MASATLVCALGIGYVMQYGLPGMDNRDEARTRPMALTDITPTSSAAGDMPRREPETGVSARIAEGTHSAKAALQSTDAPAPITLAALEDVSPGAAPATPDMQSVQSVPDPACDVTMSAEPAAGALVKLTLDAPCNASERLTLHHQGMMVTAATGKNGHLAITVPALAEKALFIASFASGDGATALAEVPTLSLYDRVALQWRGDTGLGLHAREFGADYFGPGHVHARTARDLGATARGEGGFLVSLGDGTAPDALRAEIYTFPRGAAHRDGTVALSVEAEITAENCDHPIEAQTLEIRDSAALRTRNLLLDMPGCDAMGDFLVLNNLVEDLTIAAR
;
A
#
# COMPACT_ATOMS: atom_id res chain seq x y z
N MET A 1 18.22 61.29 -14.68
CA MET A 1 18.37 59.83 -14.88
C MET A 1 17.97 58.98 -13.66
N ALA A 2 17.63 59.55 -12.49
CA ALA A 2 17.15 58.77 -11.34
C ALA A 2 15.62 58.53 -11.34
N SER A 3 14.85 59.40 -12.00
CA SER A 3 13.38 59.34 -12.06
C SER A 3 12.85 58.25 -12.99
N ALA A 4 13.60 57.87 -14.03
CA ALA A 4 13.20 56.81 -14.96
C ALA A 4 13.27 55.41 -14.32
N THR A 5 14.28 55.16 -13.47
CA THR A 5 14.49 53.86 -12.84
C THR A 5 13.43 53.54 -11.77
N LEU A 6 12.95 54.56 -11.05
CA LEU A 6 11.91 54.41 -10.03
C LEU A 6 10.55 53.98 -10.64
N VAL A 7 10.22 54.53 -11.82
CA VAL A 7 8.96 54.21 -12.52
C VAL A 7 8.98 52.78 -13.07
N CYS A 8 10.13 52.33 -13.60
CA CYS A 8 10.29 50.95 -14.05
C CYS A 8 10.17 49.95 -12.89
N ALA A 9 10.75 50.25 -11.72
CA ALA A 9 10.68 49.37 -10.55
C ALA A 9 9.24 49.23 -10.00
N LEU A 10 8.49 50.33 -9.92
CA LEU A 10 7.09 50.32 -9.48
C LEU A 10 6.16 49.59 -10.48
N GLY A 11 6.44 49.71 -11.78
CA GLY A 11 5.67 49.02 -12.83
C GLY A 11 5.79 47.49 -12.76
N ILE A 12 6.99 46.97 -12.50
CA ILE A 12 7.23 45.51 -12.38
C ILE A 12 6.57 44.97 -11.10
N GLY A 13 6.67 45.70 -9.98
CA GLY A 13 6.03 45.31 -8.73
C GLY A 13 4.50 45.23 -8.83
N TYR A 14 3.87 46.19 -9.52
CA TYR A 14 2.43 46.19 -9.76
C TYR A 14 1.97 45.01 -10.61
N VAL A 15 2.71 44.66 -11.68
CA VAL A 15 2.40 43.51 -12.56
C VAL A 15 2.56 42.17 -11.84
N MET A 16 3.56 42.05 -10.95
CA MET A 16 3.75 40.84 -10.13
C MET A 16 2.64 40.65 -9.10
N GLN A 17 2.10 41.73 -8.52
CA GLN A 17 1.13 41.65 -7.43
C GLN A 17 -0.34 41.64 -7.90
N TYR A 18 -0.66 42.31 -9.02
CA TYR A 18 -2.04 42.50 -9.47
C TYR A 18 -2.36 41.89 -10.84
N GLY A 19 -1.36 41.40 -11.58
CA GLY A 19 -1.55 40.84 -12.93
C GLY A 19 -1.97 41.90 -13.96
N LEU A 20 -1.80 41.58 -15.25
CA LEU A 20 -2.21 42.45 -16.34
C LEU A 20 -3.72 42.30 -16.63
N PRO A 21 -4.51 43.38 -16.62
CA PRO A 21 -5.92 43.31 -17.02
C PRO A 21 -6.00 43.08 -18.53
N GLY A 22 -6.56 41.92 -18.94
CA GLY A 22 -6.82 41.60 -20.35
C GLY A 22 -6.03 40.42 -20.94
N MET A 23 -5.23 39.71 -20.14
CA MET A 23 -4.71 38.39 -20.50
C MET A 23 -5.34 37.33 -19.60
N ASP A 24 -6.64 37.10 -19.79
CA ASP A 24 -7.30 35.92 -19.21
C ASP A 24 -7.04 34.74 -20.15
N ASN A 25 -5.84 34.17 -20.02
CA ASN A 25 -5.51 32.86 -20.58
C ASN A 25 -5.65 31.80 -19.47
N ARG A 26 -6.71 31.92 -18.68
CA ARG A 26 -7.30 30.77 -18.01
C ARG A 26 -8.07 30.01 -19.08
N ASP A 27 -7.34 29.19 -19.84
CA ASP A 27 -7.90 27.91 -20.20
C ASP A 27 -8.19 27.22 -18.86
N GLU A 28 -9.42 27.37 -18.40
CA GLU A 28 -10.03 26.42 -17.52
C GLU A 28 -9.71 25.06 -18.14
N ALA A 29 -8.80 24.32 -17.50
CA ALA A 29 -8.82 22.88 -17.56
C ALA A 29 -10.16 22.47 -16.96
N ARG A 30 -11.20 22.60 -17.80
CA ARG A 30 -12.52 22.07 -17.58
C ARG A 30 -12.27 20.58 -17.52
N THR A 31 -12.14 20.07 -16.30
CA THR A 31 -12.37 18.67 -16.00
C THR A 31 -13.75 18.38 -16.54
N ARG A 32 -13.81 17.93 -17.81
CA ARG A 32 -15.04 17.40 -18.36
C ARG A 32 -15.35 16.22 -17.45
N PRO A 33 -16.50 16.20 -16.76
CA PRO A 33 -16.92 14.96 -16.15
C PRO A 33 -16.99 13.96 -17.31
N MET A 34 -16.12 12.94 -17.28
CA MET A 34 -16.27 11.80 -18.16
C MET A 34 -17.62 11.18 -17.79
N ALA A 35 -18.60 11.32 -18.67
CA ALA A 35 -19.81 10.52 -18.59
C ALA A 35 -19.37 9.08 -18.88
N LEU A 36 -19.24 8.28 -17.83
CA LEU A 36 -19.03 6.84 -17.94
C LEU A 36 -20.26 6.28 -18.67
N THR A 37 -20.11 5.98 -19.97
CA THR A 37 -21.28 5.67 -20.82
C THR A 37 -21.51 4.17 -20.99
N ASP A 38 -20.70 3.29 -20.40
CA ASP A 38 -20.99 1.86 -20.38
C ASP A 38 -20.21 1.17 -19.26
N ILE A 39 -20.93 0.70 -18.26
CA ILE A 39 -20.46 -0.35 -17.35
C ILE A 39 -20.97 -1.64 -17.98
N THR A 40 -20.08 -2.48 -18.51
CA THR A 40 -20.45 -3.82 -18.98
C THR A 40 -20.18 -4.82 -17.86
N PRO A 41 -21.19 -5.25 -17.09
CA PRO A 41 -21.04 -6.38 -16.18
C PRO A 41 -20.86 -7.65 -17.01
N THR A 42 -19.65 -8.20 -17.04
CA THR A 42 -19.39 -9.51 -17.64
C THR A 42 -19.65 -10.61 -16.62
N SER A 43 -20.92 -10.82 -16.29
CA SER A 43 -21.31 -11.97 -15.46
C SER A 43 -21.27 -13.24 -16.32
N SER A 44 -20.41 -14.18 -15.94
CA SER A 44 -20.29 -15.49 -16.58
C SER A 44 -21.32 -16.46 -16.01
N ALA A 45 -22.60 -16.25 -16.32
CA ALA A 45 -23.66 -17.21 -16.01
C ALA A 45 -24.87 -17.08 -16.96
N ALA A 46 -24.64 -17.20 -18.28
CA ALA A 46 -25.72 -17.42 -19.25
C ALA A 46 -25.49 -18.76 -19.96
N GLY A 47 -25.67 -19.85 -19.20
CA GLY A 47 -25.85 -21.20 -19.71
C GLY A 47 -27.23 -21.69 -19.28
N ASP A 48 -28.15 -21.72 -20.23
CA ASP A 48 -29.55 -22.16 -20.07
C ASP A 48 -29.62 -23.59 -19.52
N MET A 49 -30.10 -23.74 -18.28
CA MET A 49 -30.38 -25.04 -17.65
C MET A 49 -31.83 -25.01 -17.11
N PRO A 50 -32.66 -26.02 -17.43
CA PRO A 50 -34.07 -25.99 -17.10
C PRO A 50 -34.29 -26.12 -15.58
N ARG A 51 -35.09 -25.18 -15.06
CA ARG A 51 -35.57 -25.12 -13.68
C ARG A 51 -36.39 -26.36 -13.34
N ARG A 52 -35.90 -27.19 -12.40
CA ARG A 52 -36.68 -28.25 -11.74
C ARG A 52 -37.47 -27.64 -10.58
N GLU A 53 -38.78 -27.86 -10.56
CA GLU A 53 -39.66 -27.53 -9.43
C GLU A 53 -39.31 -28.41 -8.20
N PRO A 54 -39.36 -27.87 -6.98
CA PRO A 54 -39.17 -28.69 -5.78
C PRO A 54 -40.49 -29.38 -5.41
N GLU A 55 -40.50 -30.71 -5.52
CA GLU A 55 -41.53 -31.52 -4.89
C GLU A 55 -41.39 -31.49 -3.36
N THR A 56 -42.55 -31.40 -2.73
CA THR A 56 -42.77 -31.45 -1.29
C THR A 56 -42.38 -32.80 -0.67
N GLY A 57 -41.65 -32.74 0.44
CA GLY A 57 -41.84 -33.66 1.56
C GLY A 57 -40.80 -34.76 1.75
N VAL A 58 -39.81 -34.50 2.60
CA VAL A 58 -39.28 -35.50 3.56
C VAL A 58 -38.94 -34.78 4.87
N SER A 59 -39.58 -35.21 5.94
CA SER A 59 -39.34 -34.74 7.31
C SER A 59 -38.14 -35.50 7.89
N ALA A 60 -37.02 -34.82 8.11
CA ALA A 60 -35.89 -35.36 8.86
C ALA A 60 -35.90 -34.77 10.27
N ARG A 61 -36.17 -35.63 11.26
CA ARG A 61 -36.12 -35.31 12.68
C ARG A 61 -34.66 -35.14 13.10
N ILE A 62 -34.32 -33.99 13.67
CA ILE A 62 -33.02 -33.76 14.32
C ILE A 62 -33.26 -33.90 15.82
N ALA A 63 -32.52 -34.82 16.44
CA ALA A 63 -32.50 -35.00 17.89
C ALA A 63 -31.81 -33.81 18.54
N GLU A 64 -32.46 -33.19 19.53
CA GLU A 64 -31.88 -32.18 20.42
C GLU A 64 -30.77 -32.81 21.26
N GLY A 65 -29.52 -32.52 20.89
CA GLY A 65 -28.34 -32.75 21.71
C GLY A 65 -28.08 -31.53 22.60
N THR A 66 -28.48 -31.64 23.86
CA THR A 66 -28.18 -30.69 24.94
C THR A 66 -26.69 -30.75 25.28
N HIS A 67 -25.94 -29.70 24.95
CA HIS A 67 -24.64 -29.42 25.57
C HIS A 67 -24.66 -28.06 26.26
N SER A 68 -25.18 -28.06 27.50
CA SER A 68 -24.92 -27.00 28.48
C SER A 68 -23.49 -27.11 28.98
N ALA A 69 -22.58 -26.30 28.44
CA ALA A 69 -21.28 -26.06 29.05
C ALA A 69 -21.44 -25.05 30.20
N LYS A 70 -21.77 -25.56 31.38
CA LYS A 70 -21.77 -24.81 32.64
C LYS A 70 -20.32 -24.71 33.12
N ALA A 71 -19.62 -23.64 32.73
CA ALA A 71 -18.35 -23.28 33.34
C ALA A 71 -18.62 -22.79 34.77
N ALA A 72 -18.15 -23.57 35.74
CA ALA A 72 -18.20 -23.21 37.16
C ALA A 72 -17.17 -22.12 37.45
N LEU A 73 -17.62 -20.91 37.72
CA LEU A 73 -16.86 -19.92 38.45
C LEU A 73 -16.89 -20.32 39.93
N GLN A 74 -15.84 -21.00 40.38
CA GLN A 74 -15.54 -21.12 41.80
C GLN A 74 -14.84 -19.83 42.22
N SER A 75 -15.62 -18.92 42.82
CA SER A 75 -15.08 -17.81 43.60
C SER A 75 -14.85 -18.32 45.02
N THR A 76 -13.60 -18.64 45.32
CA THR A 76 -13.09 -18.83 46.67
C THR A 76 -11.78 -18.06 46.74
N ASP A 77 -11.82 -16.83 47.25
CA ASP A 77 -10.96 -16.49 48.38
C ASP A 77 -11.44 -15.19 49.03
N ALA A 78 -11.52 -15.23 50.36
CA ALA A 78 -11.79 -14.07 51.19
C ALA A 78 -10.51 -13.22 51.28
N PRO A 79 -10.59 -11.89 51.37
CA PRO A 79 -9.40 -11.09 51.62
C PRO A 79 -8.89 -11.37 53.04
N ALA A 80 -7.66 -11.88 53.13
CA ALA A 80 -6.92 -11.97 54.38
C ALA A 80 -6.79 -10.57 55.01
N PRO A 81 -6.88 -10.44 56.34
CA PRO A 81 -6.65 -9.15 56.99
C PRO A 81 -5.19 -8.72 56.80
N ILE A 82 -5.00 -7.53 56.24
CA ILE A 82 -3.73 -6.82 56.18
C ILE A 82 -3.27 -6.62 57.62
N THR A 83 -2.21 -7.34 58.01
CA THR A 83 -1.58 -7.15 59.31
C THR A 83 -0.64 -5.95 59.18
N LEU A 84 -1.02 -4.79 59.71
CA LEU A 84 -0.08 -3.70 59.91
C LEU A 84 1.02 -4.21 60.86
N ALA A 85 2.24 -4.31 60.36
CA ALA A 85 3.41 -4.46 61.22
C ALA A 85 3.43 -3.28 62.19
N ALA A 86 3.34 -3.59 63.49
CA ALA A 86 3.53 -2.63 64.55
C ALA A 86 4.93 -2.03 64.41
N LEU A 87 5.01 -0.70 64.45
CA LEU A 87 6.25 0.00 64.71
C LEU A 87 6.60 -0.28 66.17
N GLU A 88 7.54 -1.19 66.40
CA GLU A 88 8.20 -1.33 67.69
C GLU A 88 8.98 -0.06 68.01
N ASP A 89 8.79 0.38 69.25
CA ASP A 89 9.38 1.55 69.88
C ASP A 89 10.91 1.38 69.95
N VAL A 90 11.63 2.05 69.04
CA VAL A 90 13.11 2.06 69.04
C VAL A 90 13.58 3.19 69.95
N SER A 91 14.18 2.77 71.07
CA SER A 91 14.92 3.59 72.02
C SER A 91 15.92 4.55 71.34
N PRO A 92 16.04 5.82 71.78
CA PRO A 92 16.91 6.79 71.13
C PRO A 92 18.36 6.55 71.55
N GLY A 93 19.17 5.97 70.66
CA GLY A 93 20.56 5.72 70.99
C GLY A 93 21.41 5.06 69.91
N ALA A 94 21.39 5.55 68.66
CA ALA A 94 22.47 5.30 67.71
C ALA A 94 22.42 6.30 66.55
N ALA A 95 23.58 6.87 66.20
CA ALA A 95 23.77 7.82 65.11
C ALA A 95 23.37 7.21 63.75
N PRO A 96 22.88 8.01 62.78
CA PRO A 96 22.48 7.49 61.49
C PRO A 96 23.72 7.09 60.68
N ALA A 97 23.86 5.80 60.38
CA ALA A 97 24.71 5.36 59.28
C ALA A 97 24.04 5.79 57.98
N THR A 98 24.72 6.66 57.22
CA THR A 98 24.34 7.03 55.87
C THR A 98 24.18 5.75 55.03
N PRO A 99 23.03 5.52 54.37
CA PRO A 99 22.92 4.43 53.41
C PRO A 99 23.96 4.68 52.32
N ASP A 100 24.85 3.72 52.15
CA ASP A 100 25.82 3.73 51.06
C ASP A 100 25.04 3.74 49.76
N MET A 101 25.06 4.89 49.09
CA MET A 101 24.35 5.13 47.85
C MET A 101 25.13 4.37 46.78
N GLN A 102 24.88 3.05 46.70
CA GLN A 102 25.38 2.21 45.63
C GLN A 102 25.03 2.90 44.33
N SER A 103 26.07 3.35 43.62
CA SER A 103 25.95 3.93 42.30
C SER A 103 25.18 2.92 41.45
N VAL A 104 23.92 3.24 41.14
CA VAL A 104 23.16 2.54 40.12
C VAL A 104 23.99 2.72 38.85
N GLN A 105 24.72 1.68 38.46
CA GLN A 105 25.37 1.66 37.16
C GLN A 105 24.22 1.75 36.16
N SER A 106 24.06 2.92 35.54
CA SER A 106 23.13 3.11 34.44
C SER A 106 23.52 2.09 33.38
N VAL A 107 22.68 1.07 33.20
CA VAL A 107 22.72 0.24 32.01
C VAL A 107 22.61 1.24 30.84
N PRO A 108 23.53 1.26 29.87
CA PRO A 108 23.38 2.12 28.71
C PRO A 108 22.02 1.82 28.10
N ASP A 109 21.19 2.85 27.92
CA ASP A 109 19.96 2.67 27.17
C ASP A 109 20.32 2.04 25.82
N PRO A 110 19.60 1.00 25.38
CA PRO A 110 19.80 0.48 24.04
C PRO A 110 19.61 1.64 23.07
N ALA A 111 20.60 1.88 22.21
CA ALA A 111 20.51 2.93 21.21
C ALA A 111 19.27 2.66 20.34
N CYS A 112 18.25 3.51 20.45
CA CYS A 112 16.99 3.41 19.72
C CYS A 112 17.08 4.00 18.31
N ASP A 113 18.29 4.08 17.74
CA ASP A 113 18.50 4.68 16.43
C ASP A 113 17.79 3.84 15.35
N VAL A 114 16.94 4.50 14.57
CA VAL A 114 16.33 3.91 13.38
C VAL A 114 17.29 4.09 12.21
N THR A 115 17.69 2.99 11.60
CA THR A 115 18.57 3.01 10.43
C THR A 115 17.93 2.24 9.28
N MET A 116 18.23 2.65 8.04
CA MET A 116 17.75 1.99 6.84
C MET A 116 18.84 1.98 5.77
N SER A 117 18.95 0.87 5.07
CA SER A 117 19.80 0.70 3.90
C SER A 117 18.97 0.33 2.68
N ALA A 118 19.47 0.69 1.49
CA ALA A 118 18.82 0.43 0.22
C ALA A 118 19.84 -0.13 -0.77
N GLU A 119 19.67 -1.38 -1.18
CA GLU A 119 20.57 -2.09 -2.08
C GLU A 119 19.88 -2.40 -3.41
N PRO A 120 20.37 -1.87 -4.55
CA PRO A 120 19.87 -2.25 -5.86
C PRO A 120 19.99 -3.76 -6.11
N ALA A 121 18.98 -4.33 -6.75
CA ALA A 121 18.89 -5.74 -7.12
C ALA A 121 18.42 -5.91 -8.57
N ALA A 122 18.52 -7.13 -9.09
CA ALA A 122 18.06 -7.48 -10.42
C ALA A 122 16.58 -7.12 -10.62
N GLY A 123 16.19 -6.80 -11.86
CA GLY A 123 14.82 -6.35 -12.13
C GLY A 123 14.56 -4.90 -11.75
N ALA A 124 15.59 -4.07 -11.55
CA ALA A 124 15.45 -2.72 -10.98
C ALA A 124 14.66 -2.72 -9.66
N LEU A 125 14.85 -3.78 -8.86
CA LEU A 125 14.33 -3.88 -7.51
C LEU A 125 15.32 -3.24 -6.54
N VAL A 126 14.84 -2.87 -5.35
CA VAL A 126 15.67 -2.40 -4.26
C VAL A 126 15.33 -3.18 -3.01
N LYS A 127 16.32 -3.86 -2.44
CA LYS A 127 16.19 -4.49 -1.14
C LYS A 127 16.39 -3.43 -0.06
N LEU A 128 15.37 -3.20 0.72
CA LEU A 128 15.41 -2.33 1.89
C LEU A 128 15.61 -3.18 3.14
N THR A 129 16.53 -2.75 3.99
CA THR A 129 16.75 -3.35 5.31
C THR A 129 16.72 -2.23 6.33
N LEU A 130 15.82 -2.33 7.30
CA LEU A 130 15.60 -1.35 8.36
C LEU A 130 15.78 -2.01 9.73
N ASP A 131 16.52 -1.34 10.60
CA ASP A 131 16.75 -1.72 11.98
C ASP A 131 16.25 -0.61 12.91
N ALA A 132 15.27 -0.94 13.75
CA ALA A 132 14.62 -0.03 14.70
C ALA A 132 14.36 -0.77 16.02
N PRO A 133 15.40 -0.98 16.86
CA PRO A 133 15.33 -1.92 17.99
C PRO A 133 14.26 -1.58 19.03
N CYS A 134 13.84 -0.32 19.11
CA CYS A 134 12.80 0.14 20.04
C CYS A 134 11.38 0.14 19.43
N ASN A 135 11.27 -0.08 18.12
CA ASN A 135 10.00 -0.11 17.38
C ASN A 135 9.69 -1.55 16.95
N ALA A 136 9.55 -2.46 17.91
CA ALA A 136 9.27 -3.88 17.64
C ALA A 136 7.79 -4.12 17.31
N SER A 137 7.51 -4.90 16.25
CA SER A 137 6.14 -5.16 15.77
C SER A 137 5.35 -3.88 15.52
N GLU A 138 6.03 -2.83 15.08
CA GLU A 138 5.45 -1.50 14.92
C GLU A 138 5.18 -1.21 13.44
N ARG A 139 4.02 -0.62 13.19
CA ARG A 139 3.61 -0.19 11.84
C ARG A 139 4.40 1.05 11.42
N LEU A 140 4.84 1.07 10.17
CA LEU A 140 5.44 2.22 9.53
C LEU A 140 4.87 2.43 8.12
N THR A 141 4.99 3.65 7.62
CA THR A 141 4.73 3.98 6.22
C THR A 141 6.05 4.10 5.48
N LEU A 142 6.16 3.40 4.36
CA LEU A 142 7.28 3.52 3.44
C LEU A 142 6.85 4.38 2.25
N HIS A 143 7.58 5.47 2.02
CA HIS A 143 7.39 6.39 0.90
C HIS A 143 8.46 6.20 -0.16
N HIS A 144 8.05 6.22 -1.42
CA HIS A 144 8.95 6.17 -2.57
C HIS A 144 8.30 6.79 -3.81
N GLN A 145 8.81 7.92 -4.30
CA GLN A 145 8.34 8.58 -5.53
C GLN A 145 6.81 8.75 -5.60
N GLY A 146 6.19 9.21 -4.50
CA GLY A 146 4.74 9.38 -4.39
C GLY A 146 3.97 8.09 -4.04
N MET A 147 4.59 6.91 -4.20
CA MET A 147 4.06 5.66 -3.70
C MET A 147 4.16 5.63 -2.17
N MET A 148 3.11 5.13 -1.50
CA MET A 148 3.04 4.97 -0.05
C MET A 148 2.53 3.58 0.28
N VAL A 149 3.27 2.82 1.09
CA VAL A 149 2.87 1.46 1.49
C VAL A 149 3.03 1.26 2.98
N THR A 150 2.09 0.53 3.59
CA THR A 150 2.16 0.17 5.01
C THR A 150 3.00 -1.09 5.19
N ALA A 151 4.00 -1.01 6.06
CA ALA A 151 4.80 -2.14 6.49
C ALA A 151 4.80 -2.22 8.02
N ALA A 152 5.35 -3.31 8.56
CA ALA A 152 5.59 -3.45 9.99
C ALA A 152 6.95 -4.11 10.23
N THR A 153 7.64 -3.67 11.28
CA THR A 153 8.84 -4.35 11.75
C THR A 153 8.50 -5.69 12.40
N GLY A 154 9.47 -6.58 12.49
CA GLY A 154 9.37 -7.80 13.28
C GLY A 154 9.49 -7.54 14.78
N LYS A 155 9.41 -8.61 15.57
CA LYS A 155 9.55 -8.59 17.05
C LYS A 155 10.90 -8.05 17.55
N ASN A 156 11.91 -8.02 16.69
CA ASN A 156 13.24 -7.49 16.98
C ASN A 156 13.46 -6.08 16.41
N GLY A 157 12.43 -5.43 15.86
CA GLY A 157 12.55 -4.13 15.22
C GLY A 157 13.15 -4.16 13.82
N HIS A 158 13.35 -5.35 13.23
CA HIS A 158 13.91 -5.50 11.90
C HIS A 158 12.83 -5.58 10.82
N LEU A 159 13.07 -4.94 9.67
CA LEU A 159 12.25 -5.08 8.46
C LEU A 159 13.15 -5.32 7.26
N ALA A 160 12.83 -6.35 6.47
CA ALA A 160 13.43 -6.57 5.15
C ALA A 160 12.30 -6.64 4.10
N ILE A 161 12.34 -5.76 3.11
CA ILE A 161 11.32 -5.69 2.05
C ILE A 161 11.99 -5.38 0.71
N THR A 162 11.48 -5.96 -0.37
CA THR A 162 11.97 -5.68 -1.73
C THR A 162 10.95 -4.85 -2.47
N VAL A 163 11.39 -3.70 -2.99
CA VAL A 163 10.51 -2.69 -3.59
C VAL A 163 10.97 -2.39 -5.02
N PRO A 164 10.08 -2.42 -6.02
CA PRO A 164 10.39 -1.92 -7.36
C PRO A 164 10.72 -0.42 -7.36
N ALA A 165 11.89 -0.03 -7.87
CA ALA A 165 12.25 1.38 -8.04
C ALA A 165 11.34 2.10 -9.05
N LEU A 166 10.90 3.30 -8.70
CA LEU A 166 10.14 4.21 -9.54
C LEU A 166 10.96 5.46 -9.95
N ALA A 167 12.26 5.47 -9.66
CA ALA A 167 13.22 6.43 -10.17
C ALA A 167 14.63 5.82 -10.20
N GLU A 168 15.49 6.26 -11.12
CA GLU A 168 16.89 5.84 -11.13
C GLU A 168 17.61 6.29 -9.85
N LYS A 169 17.28 7.48 -9.34
CA LYS A 169 17.67 7.92 -7.99
C LYS A 169 16.53 7.64 -7.03
N ALA A 170 16.56 6.47 -6.42
CA ALA A 170 15.47 5.96 -5.60
C ALA A 170 15.67 6.34 -4.12
N LEU A 171 15.04 7.45 -3.71
CA LEU A 171 14.92 7.82 -2.29
C LEU A 171 13.75 7.06 -1.66
N PHE A 172 14.04 6.44 -0.52
CA PHE A 172 13.07 5.76 0.34
C PHE A 172 13.03 6.45 1.70
N ILE A 173 11.83 6.64 2.24
CA ILE A 173 11.61 7.23 3.56
C ILE A 173 10.70 6.29 4.34
N ALA A 174 11.19 5.77 5.46
CA ALA A 174 10.40 5.01 6.42
C ALA A 174 10.02 5.93 7.58
N SER A 175 8.73 5.98 7.93
CA SER A 175 8.22 6.81 9.02
C SER A 175 7.29 6.02 9.94
N PHE A 176 7.59 6.02 11.23
CA PHE A 176 6.72 5.50 12.29
C PHE A 176 5.71 6.55 12.73
N ALA A 177 4.66 6.11 13.42
CA ALA A 177 3.66 7.02 13.98
C ALA A 177 4.21 7.93 15.09
N SER A 178 5.29 7.50 15.77
CA SER A 178 6.03 8.30 16.76
C SER A 178 6.72 9.53 16.15
N GLY A 179 6.92 9.54 14.83
CA GLY A 179 7.73 10.52 14.12
C GLY A 179 9.18 10.06 13.89
N ASP A 180 9.60 8.95 14.49
CA ASP A 180 10.89 8.32 14.20
C ASP A 180 10.90 7.77 12.77
N GLY A 181 12.09 7.64 12.19
CA GLY A 181 12.21 7.18 10.82
C GLY A 181 13.63 7.17 10.30
N ALA A 182 13.78 6.66 9.09
CA ALA A 182 15.06 6.63 8.40
C ALA A 182 14.86 6.87 6.90
N THR A 183 15.93 7.30 6.24
CA THR A 183 15.96 7.46 4.80
C THR A 183 17.11 6.65 4.21
N ALA A 184 16.93 6.15 3.00
CA ALA A 184 17.96 5.45 2.25
C ALA A 184 17.85 5.80 0.77
N LEU A 185 18.98 5.90 0.10
CA LEU A 185 19.09 6.20 -1.32
C LEU A 185 19.73 5.02 -2.05
N ALA A 186 19.15 4.64 -3.19
CA ALA A 186 19.73 3.67 -4.10
C ALA A 186 19.82 4.26 -5.52
N GLU A 187 20.94 4.01 -6.20
CA GLU A 187 21.12 4.33 -7.63
C GLU A 187 20.76 3.08 -8.45
N VAL A 188 19.73 3.17 -9.29
CA VAL A 188 19.08 2.08 -10.02
C VAL A 188 19.02 2.42 -11.53
N PRO A 189 20.17 2.56 -12.22
CA PRO A 189 20.20 2.94 -13.64
C PRO A 189 19.53 1.89 -14.55
N THR A 190 19.42 0.64 -14.08
CA THR A 190 18.72 -0.44 -14.80
C THR A 190 17.21 -0.21 -14.90
N LEU A 191 16.63 0.76 -14.18
CA LEU A 191 15.21 1.10 -14.32
C LEU A 191 14.85 1.47 -15.76
N SER A 192 15.76 2.11 -16.50
CA SER A 192 15.58 2.46 -17.91
C SER A 192 15.24 1.25 -18.82
N LEU A 193 15.53 0.04 -18.38
CA LEU A 193 15.26 -1.22 -19.09
C LEU A 193 13.83 -1.76 -18.87
N TYR A 194 13.05 -1.12 -18.00
CA TYR A 194 11.73 -1.60 -17.61
C TYR A 194 10.67 -0.52 -17.79
N ASP A 195 9.48 -0.95 -18.21
CA ASP A 195 8.25 -0.16 -18.05
C ASP A 195 7.54 -0.62 -16.77
N ARG A 196 6.94 0.34 -16.06
CA ARG A 196 6.26 0.07 -14.79
C ARG A 196 4.94 0.80 -14.70
N VAL A 197 3.97 0.09 -14.16
CA VAL A 197 2.71 0.66 -13.68
C VAL A 197 2.52 0.22 -12.25
N ALA A 198 2.39 1.18 -11.35
CA ALA A 198 1.97 0.98 -9.98
C ALA A 198 0.52 1.45 -9.82
N LEU A 199 -0.29 0.67 -9.13
CA LEU A 199 -1.60 1.04 -8.60
C LEU A 199 -1.48 1.07 -7.09
N GLN A 200 -1.91 2.16 -6.43
CA GLN A 200 -1.95 2.24 -4.97
C GLN A 200 -3.33 2.68 -4.46
N TRP A 201 -3.71 2.18 -3.28
CA TRP A 201 -4.98 2.46 -2.62
C TRP A 201 -4.88 2.26 -1.11
N ARG A 202 -5.96 2.54 -0.38
CA ARG A 202 -6.05 2.33 1.08
C ARG A 202 -7.10 1.26 1.41
N GLY A 203 -6.77 0.38 2.34
CA GLY A 203 -7.69 -0.60 2.90
C GLY A 203 -7.89 -1.82 2.00
N ASP A 204 -8.93 -2.59 2.34
CA ASP A 204 -9.35 -3.76 1.58
C ASP A 204 -10.49 -3.36 0.64
N THR A 205 -10.15 -3.15 -0.63
CA THR A 205 -11.05 -2.51 -1.60
C THR A 205 -11.41 -3.44 -2.75
N GLY A 206 -10.88 -4.67 -2.78
CA GLY A 206 -10.99 -5.57 -3.92
C GLY A 206 -10.26 -5.10 -5.19
N LEU A 207 -9.59 -3.94 -5.16
CA LEU A 207 -8.82 -3.43 -6.30
C LEU A 207 -7.61 -4.30 -6.60
N GLY A 208 -7.34 -4.50 -7.89
CA GLY A 208 -6.16 -5.16 -8.39
C GLY A 208 -5.69 -4.58 -9.72
N LEU A 209 -4.40 -4.70 -9.97
CA LEU A 209 -3.79 -4.41 -11.26
C LEU A 209 -3.73 -5.69 -12.10
N HIS A 210 -4.26 -5.62 -13.31
CA HIS A 210 -4.33 -6.73 -14.24
C HIS A 210 -3.53 -6.41 -15.50
N ALA A 211 -2.62 -7.31 -15.86
CA ALA A 211 -1.83 -7.22 -17.08
C ALA A 211 -2.07 -8.46 -17.94
N ARG A 212 -2.78 -8.29 -19.06
CA ARG A 212 -3.01 -9.35 -20.05
C ARG A 212 -2.01 -9.21 -21.18
N GLU A 213 -0.95 -10.00 -21.12
CA GLU A 213 0.16 -9.94 -22.07
C GLU A 213 -0.18 -10.60 -23.39
N PHE A 214 0.15 -9.95 -24.51
CA PHE A 214 0.10 -10.52 -25.85
C PHE A 214 -1.26 -11.12 -26.25
N GLY A 215 -2.35 -10.49 -25.81
CA GLY A 215 -3.72 -10.92 -26.09
C GLY A 215 -4.20 -12.09 -25.23
N ALA A 216 -3.59 -12.32 -24.07
CA ALA A 216 -4.04 -13.34 -23.12
C ALA A 216 -5.49 -13.14 -22.68
N ASP A 217 -6.22 -14.24 -22.58
CA ASP A 217 -7.55 -14.29 -21.98
C ASP A 217 -7.48 -14.18 -20.45
N TYR A 218 -8.61 -13.84 -19.84
CA TYR A 218 -8.77 -13.92 -18.39
C TYR A 218 -8.45 -15.32 -17.88
N PHE A 219 -7.69 -15.36 -16.79
CA PHE A 219 -7.18 -16.58 -16.14
C PHE A 219 -6.29 -17.45 -17.04
N GLY A 220 -5.98 -17.00 -18.25
CA GLY A 220 -5.12 -17.71 -19.19
C GLY A 220 -3.62 -17.48 -18.93
N PRO A 221 -2.76 -18.27 -19.59
CA PRO A 221 -1.33 -17.98 -19.64
C PRO A 221 -1.11 -16.59 -20.24
N GLY A 222 -0.40 -15.72 -19.53
CA GLY A 222 -0.22 -14.32 -19.95
C GLY A 222 -1.00 -13.30 -19.10
N HIS A 223 -2.00 -13.74 -18.34
CA HIS A 223 -2.71 -12.87 -17.39
C HIS A 223 -1.96 -12.81 -16.05
N VAL A 224 -1.28 -11.69 -15.81
CA VAL A 224 -0.55 -11.39 -14.57
C VAL A 224 -1.41 -10.49 -13.69
N HIS A 225 -1.70 -10.96 -12.49
CA HIS A 225 -2.37 -10.24 -11.40
C HIS A 225 -1.89 -10.82 -10.07
N ALA A 226 -2.26 -10.24 -8.93
CA ALA A 226 -1.78 -10.65 -7.59
C ALA A 226 -1.80 -12.18 -7.33
N ARG A 227 -2.83 -12.89 -7.80
CA ARG A 227 -2.99 -14.35 -7.57
C ARG A 227 -2.19 -15.23 -8.54
N THR A 228 -1.74 -14.70 -9.66
CA THR A 228 -0.89 -15.41 -10.66
C THR A 228 0.37 -14.60 -10.96
N ALA A 229 0.86 -13.85 -9.98
CA ALA A 229 2.05 -13.04 -10.11
C ALA A 229 3.24 -13.93 -10.49
N ARG A 230 3.98 -13.52 -11.52
CA ARG A 230 5.23 -14.18 -11.89
C ARG A 230 6.37 -13.63 -11.05
N ASP A 231 7.43 -14.41 -10.92
CA ASP A 231 8.67 -13.94 -10.32
C ASP A 231 9.59 -13.30 -11.37
N LEU A 232 10.69 -12.71 -10.88
CA LEU A 232 11.72 -12.14 -11.74
C LEU A 232 12.39 -13.20 -12.64
N GLY A 233 12.37 -14.47 -12.25
CA GLY A 233 12.94 -15.57 -13.03
C GLY A 233 12.23 -15.77 -14.36
N ALA A 234 10.90 -15.68 -14.38
CA ALA A 234 10.10 -15.72 -15.61
C ALA A 234 10.47 -14.56 -16.56
N THR A 235 10.64 -13.37 -16.01
CA THR A 235 11.10 -12.19 -16.75
C THR A 235 12.51 -12.36 -17.31
N ALA A 236 13.43 -12.96 -16.55
CA ALA A 236 14.78 -13.24 -17.02
C ALA A 236 14.82 -14.27 -18.17
N ARG A 237 13.82 -15.16 -18.27
CA ARG A 237 13.63 -16.09 -19.39
C ARG A 237 12.84 -15.47 -20.56
N GLY A 238 12.49 -14.18 -20.48
CA GLY A 238 11.74 -13.47 -21.51
C GLY A 238 10.29 -13.93 -21.65
N GLU A 239 9.73 -14.58 -20.63
CA GLU A 239 8.35 -15.10 -20.64
C GLU A 239 7.30 -13.99 -20.42
N GLY A 240 7.72 -12.81 -19.95
CA GLY A 240 6.88 -11.63 -19.77
C GLY A 240 7.26 -10.78 -18.55
N GLY A 241 6.34 -9.95 -18.10
CA GLY A 241 6.46 -9.13 -16.91
C GLY A 241 6.17 -9.91 -15.62
N PHE A 242 6.38 -9.21 -14.51
CA PHE A 242 6.13 -9.69 -13.16
C PHE A 242 5.37 -8.64 -12.35
N LEU A 243 4.75 -9.07 -11.25
CA LEU A 243 3.98 -8.18 -10.38
C LEU A 243 4.43 -8.33 -8.93
N VAL A 244 4.61 -7.19 -8.25
CA VAL A 244 4.92 -7.14 -6.81
C VAL A 244 3.76 -6.47 -6.09
N SER A 245 3.20 -7.15 -5.10
CA SER A 245 2.22 -6.58 -4.17
C SER A 245 2.91 -6.15 -2.87
N LEU A 246 2.65 -4.91 -2.44
CA LEU A 246 3.17 -4.29 -1.24
C LEU A 246 2.01 -3.79 -0.38
N GLY A 247 2.29 -3.56 0.91
CA GLY A 247 1.28 -3.21 1.90
C GLY A 247 0.75 -4.45 2.60
N ASP A 248 0.86 -4.50 3.92
CA ASP A 248 0.32 -5.59 4.73
C ASP A 248 -1.22 -5.58 4.70
N GLY A 249 -1.81 -6.47 3.90
CA GLY A 249 -3.27 -6.59 3.77
C GLY A 249 -3.99 -7.06 5.03
N THR A 250 -3.28 -7.54 6.06
CA THR A 250 -3.89 -7.92 7.35
C THR A 250 -4.09 -6.73 8.28
N ALA A 251 -3.43 -5.62 7.96
CA ALA A 251 -3.47 -4.40 8.74
C ALA A 251 -4.71 -3.56 8.35
N PRO A 252 -5.54 -3.11 9.31
CA PRO A 252 -6.65 -2.20 9.01
C PRO A 252 -6.15 -0.94 8.32
N ASP A 253 -6.88 -0.50 7.29
CA ASP A 253 -6.58 0.69 6.49
C ASP A 253 -5.14 0.75 5.94
N ALA A 254 -4.54 -0.41 5.67
CA ALA A 254 -3.19 -0.46 5.10
C ALA A 254 -3.13 0.29 3.76
N LEU A 255 -2.05 1.03 3.56
CA LEU A 255 -1.69 1.57 2.25
C LEU A 255 -1.11 0.41 1.43
N ARG A 256 -1.75 0.10 0.32
CA ARG A 256 -1.47 -1.03 -0.56
C ARG A 256 -0.95 -0.53 -1.88
N ALA A 257 -0.07 -1.30 -2.51
CA ALA A 257 0.35 -1.04 -3.87
C ALA A 257 0.61 -2.33 -4.64
N GLU A 258 0.24 -2.36 -5.92
CA GLU A 258 0.61 -3.40 -6.87
C GLU A 258 1.41 -2.78 -8.00
N ILE A 259 2.57 -3.36 -8.29
CA ILE A 259 3.50 -2.83 -9.27
C ILE A 259 3.77 -3.91 -10.31
N TYR A 260 3.22 -3.72 -11.50
CA TYR A 260 3.55 -4.51 -12.66
C TYR A 260 4.80 -3.95 -13.34
N THR A 261 5.75 -4.83 -13.66
CA THR A 261 7.02 -4.50 -14.32
C THR A 261 7.21 -5.34 -15.56
N PHE A 262 7.47 -4.68 -16.70
CA PHE A 262 7.73 -5.36 -17.98
C PHE A 262 9.13 -5.02 -18.52
N PRO A 263 9.92 -6.01 -19.00
CA PRO A 263 11.27 -5.77 -19.52
C PRO A 263 11.25 -5.31 -20.99
N ARG A 264 11.53 -4.03 -21.25
CA ARG A 264 11.43 -3.42 -22.59
C ARG A 264 12.31 -4.08 -23.66
N GLY A 265 13.44 -4.64 -23.26
CA GLY A 265 14.47 -5.16 -24.18
C GLY A 265 14.70 -6.66 -24.14
N ALA A 266 13.95 -7.40 -23.33
CA ALA A 266 14.10 -8.85 -23.17
C ALA A 266 12.84 -9.64 -23.59
N ALA A 267 11.84 -8.95 -24.15
CA ALA A 267 10.65 -9.60 -24.68
C ALA A 267 11.00 -10.37 -25.96
N HIS A 268 10.61 -11.64 -26.02
CA HIS A 268 10.80 -12.49 -27.20
C HIS A 268 9.71 -12.30 -28.28
N ARG A 269 8.68 -11.51 -27.98
CA ARG A 269 7.50 -11.34 -28.83
C ARG A 269 7.08 -9.87 -28.89
N ASP A 270 6.77 -9.41 -30.09
CA ASP A 270 6.06 -8.15 -30.30
C ASP A 270 4.61 -8.30 -29.80
N GLY A 271 4.03 -7.19 -29.35
CA GLY A 271 2.60 -7.12 -29.08
C GLY A 271 2.26 -6.06 -28.05
N THR A 272 1.13 -6.25 -27.37
CA THR A 272 0.60 -5.30 -26.40
C THR A 272 0.37 -6.01 -25.08
N VAL A 273 0.66 -5.33 -23.98
CA VAL A 273 0.15 -5.71 -22.65
C VAL A 273 -1.07 -4.85 -22.37
N ALA A 274 -2.24 -5.47 -22.38
CA ALA A 274 -3.49 -4.80 -22.05
C ALA A 274 -3.57 -4.64 -20.52
N LEU A 275 -3.63 -3.39 -20.06
CA LEU A 275 -3.63 -3.07 -18.62
C LEU A 275 -5.03 -2.62 -18.19
N SER A 276 -5.55 -3.24 -17.14
CA SER A 276 -6.81 -2.86 -16.50
C SER A 276 -6.65 -2.76 -14.99
N VAL A 277 -7.45 -1.87 -14.41
CA VAL A 277 -7.71 -1.86 -12.97
C VAL A 277 -9.07 -2.49 -12.76
N GLU A 278 -9.14 -3.48 -11.89
CA GLU A 278 -10.36 -4.24 -11.65
C GLU A 278 -10.67 -4.26 -10.16
N ALA A 279 -11.94 -4.21 -9.80
CA ALA A 279 -12.41 -4.33 -8.43
C ALA A 279 -13.49 -5.42 -8.34
N GLU A 280 -13.27 -6.42 -7.49
CA GLU A 280 -14.33 -7.34 -7.07
C GLU A 280 -15.27 -6.59 -6.11
N ILE A 281 -16.58 -6.69 -6.31
CA ILE A 281 -17.56 -6.07 -5.42
C ILE A 281 -17.76 -6.99 -4.20
N THR A 282 -17.42 -6.50 -3.02
CA THR A 282 -17.51 -7.22 -1.75
C THR A 282 -18.40 -6.49 -0.77
N ALA A 283 -18.73 -7.13 0.35
CA ALA A 283 -19.52 -6.50 1.42
C ALA A 283 -18.78 -5.32 2.07
N GLU A 284 -17.46 -5.28 1.95
CA GLU A 284 -16.58 -4.28 2.54
C GLU A 284 -16.44 -3.02 1.66
N ASN A 285 -16.75 -3.09 0.36
CA ASN A 285 -16.54 -1.99 -0.59
C ASN A 285 -17.80 -1.51 -1.35
N CYS A 286 -18.89 -2.28 -1.35
CA CYS A 286 -20.12 -1.87 -2.02
C CYS A 286 -20.69 -0.57 -1.41
N ASP A 287 -21.35 0.24 -2.24
CA ASP A 287 -21.93 1.53 -1.86
C ASP A 287 -20.94 2.56 -1.27
N HIS A 288 -19.63 2.32 -1.43
CA HIS A 288 -18.57 3.19 -0.93
C HIS A 288 -17.62 3.62 -2.06
N PRO A 289 -17.25 4.91 -2.15
CA PRO A 289 -16.27 5.33 -3.12
C PRO A 289 -14.89 4.79 -2.73
N ILE A 290 -14.13 4.30 -3.71
CA ILE A 290 -12.75 3.90 -3.54
C ILE A 290 -11.83 4.94 -4.17
N GLU A 291 -10.85 5.39 -3.38
CA GLU A 291 -9.76 6.23 -3.86
C GLU A 291 -8.52 5.39 -4.18
N ALA A 292 -7.97 5.62 -5.38
CA ALA A 292 -6.73 4.99 -5.81
C ALA A 292 -5.88 5.97 -6.62
N GLN A 293 -4.63 5.61 -6.88
CA GLN A 293 -3.73 6.39 -7.71
C GLN A 293 -2.84 5.46 -8.53
N THR A 294 -2.63 5.81 -9.80
CA THR A 294 -1.65 5.13 -10.65
C THR A 294 -0.37 5.95 -10.76
N LEU A 295 0.77 5.26 -10.80
CA LEU A 295 2.07 5.83 -11.09
C LEU A 295 2.73 5.04 -12.22
N GLU A 296 3.11 5.72 -13.29
CA GLU A 296 3.55 5.09 -14.53
C GLU A 296 4.91 5.60 -14.98
N ILE A 297 5.78 4.68 -15.37
CA ILE A 297 7.09 4.94 -15.97
C ILE A 297 7.14 4.18 -17.27
N ARG A 298 7.33 4.93 -18.35
CA ARG A 298 7.36 4.40 -19.72
C ARG A 298 8.51 5.01 -20.46
N ASP A 299 9.15 4.25 -21.33
CA ASP A 299 10.13 4.78 -22.27
C ASP A 299 11.28 5.59 -21.65
N SER A 300 11.63 5.30 -20.39
CA SER A 300 12.59 6.09 -19.60
C SER A 300 12.18 7.56 -19.39
N ALA A 301 10.89 7.88 -19.54
CA ALA A 301 10.30 9.19 -19.27
C ALA A 301 10.11 9.43 -17.76
N ALA A 302 9.80 10.68 -17.41
CA ALA A 302 9.44 11.04 -16.05
C ALA A 302 8.17 10.32 -15.58
N LEU A 303 8.10 10.05 -14.28
CA LEU A 303 6.94 9.44 -13.62
C LEU A 303 5.67 10.24 -13.90
N ARG A 304 4.62 9.56 -14.36
CA ARG A 304 3.28 10.13 -14.54
C ARG A 304 2.38 9.61 -13.43
N THR A 305 1.50 10.48 -12.93
CA THR A 305 0.59 10.14 -11.82
C THR A 305 -0.84 10.50 -12.20
N ARG A 306 -1.80 9.63 -11.87
CA ARG A 306 -3.23 9.88 -12.10
C ARG A 306 -4.03 9.44 -10.88
N ASN A 307 -4.87 10.35 -10.36
CA ASN A 307 -5.80 10.03 -9.28
C ASN A 307 -7.04 9.34 -9.84
N LEU A 308 -7.58 8.40 -9.10
CA LEU A 308 -8.76 7.62 -9.41
C LEU A 308 -9.76 7.75 -8.25
N LEU A 309 -11.00 8.06 -8.60
CA LEU A 309 -12.15 7.96 -7.70
C LEU A 309 -13.13 7.01 -8.37
N LEU A 310 -13.44 5.92 -7.69
CA LEU A 310 -14.28 4.85 -8.21
C LEU A 310 -15.56 4.76 -7.39
N ASP A 311 -16.70 5.00 -8.03
CA ASP A 311 -18.00 4.80 -7.41
C ASP A 311 -18.35 3.31 -7.47
N MET A 312 -18.33 2.64 -6.32
CA MET A 312 -18.65 1.22 -6.27
C MET A 312 -20.15 0.99 -6.43
N PRO A 313 -20.56 -0.05 -7.19
CA PRO A 313 -21.94 -0.47 -7.26
C PRO A 313 -22.49 -0.90 -5.90
N GLY A 314 -23.81 -1.05 -5.86
CA GLY A 314 -24.51 -1.50 -4.66
C GLY A 314 -24.20 -2.94 -4.27
N CYS A 315 -24.50 -3.27 -3.01
CA CYS A 315 -24.25 -4.62 -2.48
C CYS A 315 -25.15 -5.70 -3.12
N ASP A 316 -26.08 -5.34 -3.99
CA ASP A 316 -26.84 -6.27 -4.82
C ASP A 316 -26.00 -6.90 -5.96
N ALA A 317 -24.87 -6.29 -6.32
CA ALA A 317 -23.91 -6.77 -7.31
C ALA A 317 -22.67 -7.45 -6.70
N MET A 318 -22.73 -7.90 -5.43
CA MET A 318 -21.61 -8.62 -4.81
C MET A 318 -21.17 -9.85 -5.62
N GLY A 319 -19.86 -9.99 -5.81
CA GLY A 319 -19.24 -11.05 -6.62
C GLY A 319 -19.08 -10.71 -8.10
N ASP A 320 -19.71 -9.63 -8.58
CA ASP A 320 -19.39 -9.08 -9.90
C ASP A 320 -18.08 -8.26 -9.85
N PHE A 321 -17.53 -8.00 -11.03
CA PHE A 321 -16.29 -7.24 -11.21
C PHE A 321 -16.54 -5.95 -11.95
N LEU A 322 -16.01 -4.85 -11.42
CA LEU A 322 -15.92 -3.58 -12.12
C LEU A 322 -14.57 -3.51 -12.84
N VAL A 323 -14.61 -3.49 -14.18
CA VAL A 323 -13.42 -3.40 -15.03
C VAL A 323 -13.26 -1.99 -15.56
N LEU A 324 -12.13 -1.37 -15.27
CA LEU A 324 -11.85 0.01 -15.63
C LEU A 324 -10.79 0.07 -16.74
N ASN A 325 -11.29 0.08 -17.97
CA ASN A 325 -10.47 0.25 -19.16
C ASN A 325 -10.06 1.72 -19.31
N ASN A 326 -8.83 1.97 -19.78
CA ASN A 326 -8.25 3.30 -20.05
C ASN A 326 -7.83 4.13 -18.82
N LEU A 327 -7.86 3.56 -17.60
CA LEU A 327 -7.26 4.21 -16.43
C LEU A 327 -5.74 4.12 -16.42
N VAL A 328 -5.25 3.02 -16.98
CA VAL A 328 -3.84 2.78 -17.27
C VAL A 328 -3.75 2.60 -18.78
N GLU A 329 -2.71 3.16 -19.40
CA GLU A 329 -2.48 2.96 -20.84
C GLU A 329 -1.93 1.54 -21.10
N ASP A 330 -2.19 0.96 -22.26
CA ASP A 330 -1.57 -0.32 -22.61
C ASP A 330 -0.05 -0.15 -22.86
N LEU A 331 0.75 -1.18 -22.59
CA LEU A 331 2.18 -1.17 -22.97
C LEU A 331 2.33 -1.70 -24.39
N THR A 332 2.98 -0.94 -25.26
CA THR A 332 3.36 -1.40 -26.60
C THR A 332 4.75 -2.02 -26.53
N ILE A 333 4.85 -3.31 -26.86
CA ILE A 333 6.06 -4.10 -26.76
C ILE A 333 6.66 -4.31 -28.15
N ALA A 334 7.89 -3.83 -28.33
CA ALA A 334 8.74 -4.16 -29.46
C ALA A 334 9.83 -5.14 -29.00
N ALA A 335 9.78 -6.37 -29.50
CA ALA A 335 10.80 -7.38 -29.29
C ALA A 335 12.11 -7.01 -30.00
N ARG A 336 13.19 -7.67 -29.58
CA ARG A 336 14.52 -7.57 -30.18
C ARG A 336 14.99 -8.90 -30.74
#